data_AF-G7VH54-F1
#
_entry.id   AF-G7VH54-F1
#
_cell.length_a   1.000
_cell.length_b   1.000
_cell.length_c   1.000
_cell.angle_alpha   90.00
_cell.angle_beta   90.00
_cell.angle_gamma   90.00
#
_symmetry.space_group_name_H-M   'P 1'
#
loop_
_entity.id
_entity.type
_entity.pdbx_description
1 polymer ?
#
loop_
_entity_poly.entity_id
_entity_poly.type
_entity_poly.pdbx_seq_one_letter_code
_entity_poly.pdbx_strand_id
1 'polypeptide(L)' 'METAKAIAQVNVGDTIEVLATDPAADPDIKAWAKRMGHEVVSSEKLPDGTLRIVVKRLK' A
#
# COMPACT_ATOMS: atom_id res chain seq x y z
N MET A 1 -7.60 -4.20 8.26
CA MET A 1 -6.93 -3.83 6.98
C MET A 1 -6.13 -5.01 6.50
N GLU A 2 -6.43 -5.49 5.30
CA GLU A 2 -5.74 -6.62 4.67
C GLU A 2 -4.29 -6.27 4.34
N THR A 3 -4.04 -5.01 3.97
CA THR A 3 -2.71 -4.44 3.72
C THR A 3 -1.74 -4.61 4.90
N ALA A 4 -2.22 -4.42 6.13
CA ALA A 4 -1.39 -4.55 7.33
C ALA A 4 -1.00 -6.00 7.62
N LYS A 5 -1.87 -6.96 7.28
CA LYS A 5 -1.56 -8.38 7.39
C LYS A 5 -0.57 -8.80 6.32
N ALA A 6 -0.76 -8.34 5.08
CA ALA A 6 0.14 -8.61 3.97
C ALA A 6 1.56 -8.09 4.23
N ILE A 7 1.70 -6.84 4.72
CA ILE A 7 3.04 -6.28 4.98
C ILE A 7 3.74 -6.99 6.14
N ALA A 8 2.99 -7.49 7.13
CA ALA A 8 3.57 -8.24 8.24
C ALA A 8 4.14 -9.61 7.81
N GLN A 9 3.68 -10.15 6.67
CA GLN A 9 4.15 -11.43 6.11
C GLN A 9 5.38 -11.30 5.20
N VAL A 10 5.71 -10.10 4.72
CA VAL A 10 6.91 -9.86 3.89
C VAL A 10 8.08 -9.36 4.75
N ASN A 11 9.32 -9.49 4.28
CA ASN A 11 10.47 -9.04 5.05
C ASN A 11 10.66 -7.52 4.96
N VAL A 12 11.47 -6.98 5.85
CA VAL A 12 11.90 -5.58 5.75
C VAL A 12 12.74 -5.43 4.48
N GLY A 13 12.36 -4.45 3.65
CA GLY A 13 12.93 -4.22 2.33
C GLY A 13 12.04 -4.70 1.18
N ASP A 14 11.12 -5.64 1.44
CA ASP A 14 10.13 -6.09 0.46
C ASP A 14 9.01 -5.07 0.28
N THR A 15 8.30 -5.23 -0.84
CA THR A 15 7.14 -4.43 -1.21
C THR A 15 5.90 -5.31 -1.34
N ILE A 16 4.76 -4.77 -0.93
CA ILE A 16 3.45 -5.33 -1.23
C ILE A 16 2.69 -4.45 -2.20
N GLU A 17 1.84 -5.08 -2.99
CA GLU A 17 0.94 -4.41 -3.92
C GLU A 17 -0.48 -4.48 -3.37
N VAL A 18 -1.14 -3.33 -3.34
CA VAL A 18 -2.51 -3.19 -2.88
C VAL A 18 -3.37 -2.73 -4.02
N LEU A 19 -4.34 -3.57 -4.39
CA LEU A 19 -5.34 -3.26 -5.39
C LEU A 19 -6.61 -2.84 -4.66
N ALA A 20 -7.07 -1.63 -4.93
CA ALA A 20 -8.29 -1.08 -4.34
C ALA A 20 -9.17 -0.51 -5.45
N THR A 21 -10.46 -0.78 -5.45
CA THR A 21 -11.40 -0.17 -6.40
C THR A 21 -11.83 1.23 -5.97
N ASP A 22 -11.61 1.57 -4.69
CA ASP A 22 -11.99 2.85 -4.12
C ASP A 22 -10.93 3.93 -4.34
N PRO A 23 -11.31 5.12 -4.84
CA PRO A 23 -10.39 6.25 -4.98
C PRO A 23 -9.91 6.79 -3.63
N ALA A 24 -10.65 6.53 -2.55
CA ALA A 24 -10.28 6.93 -1.19
C ALA A 24 -9.13 6.08 -0.60
N ALA A 25 -8.74 4.98 -1.25
CA ALA A 25 -7.67 4.13 -0.74
C ALA A 25 -6.27 4.76 -0.84
N ASP A 26 -6.01 5.66 -1.80
CA ASP A 26 -4.72 6.35 -1.93
C ASP A 26 -4.33 7.13 -0.66
N PRO A 27 -5.13 8.11 -0.19
CA PRO A 27 -4.79 8.87 1.00
C PRO A 27 -4.80 8.01 2.27
N ASP A 28 -5.68 7.00 2.34
CA ASP A 28 -5.80 6.13 3.51
C ASP A 28 -4.56 5.23 3.68
N ILE A 29 -4.09 4.59 2.59
CA ILE A 29 -2.87 3.77 2.62
C ILE A 29 -1.63 4.64 2.84
N LYS A 30 -1.55 5.84 2.26
CA LYS A 30 -0.45 6.77 2.55
C LYS A 30 -0.40 7.17 4.02
N ALA A 31 -1.54 7.48 4.63
CA ALA A 31 -1.62 7.82 6.04
C ALA A 31 -1.26 6.62 6.92
N TRP A 32 -1.76 5.42 6.60
CA TRP A 32 -1.44 4.19 7.30
C TRP A 32 0.05 3.84 7.19
N ALA A 33 0.64 3.87 6.00
CA ALA A 33 2.05 3.57 5.78
C ALA A 33 2.93 4.53 6.58
N LYS A 34 2.65 5.84 6.53
CA LYS A 34 3.34 6.85 7.33
C LYS A 34 3.23 6.59 8.82
N ARG A 35 2.04 6.21 9.32
CA ARG A 35 1.80 5.89 10.73
C ARG A 35 2.54 4.63 11.19
N MET A 36 2.64 3.62 10.33
CA MET A 36 3.36 2.37 10.61
C MET A 36 4.87 2.47 10.37
N GLY A 37 5.35 3.57 9.79
CA GLY A 37 6.76 3.75 9.42
C GLY A 37 7.16 2.95 8.19
N HIS A 38 6.20 2.67 7.30
CA HIS A 38 6.41 2.13 5.96
C HIS A 38 6.37 3.25 4.93
N GLU A 39 6.77 2.95 3.69
CA GLU A 39 6.84 3.93 2.61
C GLU A 39 5.98 3.49 1.42
N VAL A 40 5.18 4.41 0.88
CA VAL A 40 4.48 4.18 -0.38
C VAL A 40 5.43 4.54 -1.51
N VAL A 41 5.88 3.54 -2.27
CA VAL A 41 6.84 3.73 -3.36
C VAL A 41 6.17 4.05 -4.69
N SER A 42 4.91 3.63 -4.88
CA SER A 42 4.13 3.98 -6.06
C SER A 42 2.62 3.96 -5.79
N SER A 43 1.88 4.78 -6.52
CA SER A 43 0.42 4.80 -6.54
C SER A 43 -0.05 5.14 -7.96
N GLU A 44 -0.61 4.17 -8.66
CA GLU A 44 -1.16 4.36 -10.02
C GLU A 44 -2.63 3.97 -10.06
N LYS A 45 -3.42 4.66 -10.89
CA LYS A 45 -4.78 4.23 -11.19
C LYS A 45 -4.76 3.47 -12.51
N LEU A 46 -5.16 2.21 -12.45
CA LEU A 46 -5.28 1.33 -13.60
C LEU A 46 -6.46 1.74 -14.48
N PRO A 47 -6.42 1.42 -15.78
CA PRO A 47 -7.48 1.76 -16.74
C PRO A 47 -8.84 1.10 -16.42
N ASP A 48 -8.84 0.00 -15.67
CA ASP A 48 -10.06 -0.69 -15.20
C ASP A 48 -10.75 0.06 -14.03
N GLY A 49 -10.16 1.16 -13.55
CA GLY A 49 -10.68 1.93 -12.42
C GLY A 49 -10.10 1.50 -11.06
N THR A 50 -9.40 0.37 -11.01
CA THR A 50 -8.65 -0.08 -9.83
C THR A 50 -7.44 0.82 -9.57
N LEU A 51 -7.23 1.18 -8.32
CA LEU A 51 -6.06 1.85 -7.80
C LEU A 51 -5.03 0.80 -7.32
N ARG A 52 -3.82 0.87 -7.85
CA ARG A 52 -2.69 0.03 -7.47
C ARG A 52 -1.69 0.85 -6.67
N ILE A 53 -1.49 0.47 -5.41
CA ILE A 53 -0.58 1.14 -4.48
C ILE A 53 0.50 0.15 -4.06
N VAL A 54 1.76 0.54 -4.23
CA VAL A 54 2.91 -0.27 -3.84
C VAL A 54 3.50 0.30 -2.55
N VAL A 55 3.53 -0.52 -1.50
CA VAL A 55 4.05 -0.14 -0.18
C VAL A 55 5.27 -0.96 0.15
N LYS A 56 6.38 -0.30 0.48
CA LYS A 56 7.62 -0.90 0.94
C LYS A 56 7.65 -1.00 2.46
N ARG A 57 7.94 -2.20 2.96
CA ARG A 57 8.19 -2.43 4.37
C ARG A 57 9.57 -1.90 4.73
N LEU A 58 9.63 -0.92 5.63
CA LEU A 58 10.90 -0.37 6.14
C LEU A 58 11.24 -0.82 7.56
N LYS A 59 10.31 -1.47 8.27
CA LYS A 59 10.44 -1.92 9.67
C LYS A 59 9.59 -3.17 9.90
#